data_AF-A0A914IGQ6-F1
#
_entry.id   AF-A0A914IGQ6-F1
#
_cell.length_a   1.000
_cell.length_b   1.000
_cell.length_c   1.000
_cell.angle_alpha   90.00
_cell.angle_beta   90.00
_cell.angle_gamma   90.00
#
_symmetry.space_group_name_H-M   'P 1'
#
loop_
_entity.id
_entity.type
_entity.pdbx_description
1 polymer ?
#
loop_
_entity_poly.entity_id
_entity_poly.type
_entity_poly.pdbx_seq_one_letter_code
_entity_poly.pdbx_strand_id
1 'polypeptide(L)'
;MVLDDWHDLTNWLSFSFHFSFHFKSSSRATQHNRHIFCSDTHFTRHMDGLNSFWVTFAVIQIVLGTFFQYFFVVINLLLIAILLYSVFYSFKSQPNEDRSARRALTKALARKIAAKVIAEMSLSSVSDEEIIRLLKAGTRLLDEEPARVSVDAPCYIFGDLHGNLPYFLKYFKVGNVEPQLLKLRAPENNLLFLGDYVDRGQFSLEVIVLLVALKLLFPYKITLLRGNHEIMEINQSYSFYGEVCEKRMDFERIYTKCNKLFTKLPLCAVVSDTYLCMHGGLPRPEGWDFLMGDEFEKPQNDEEIDSNYTFCDLLWADPTNNSRQLPLFEECEPDDGFLEEYANYRFNEDRETSIQFNDRFAQEFFNRFPNIRGVFRAHEQYPQGHGMNEARTICTIFSSPRYMDEADCGSVLNVSADLKRIHFVTLKPKV
;
A
#
# COMPACT_ATOMS: atom_id res chain seq x y z
N MET A 1 -0.77 -38.18 -7.48
CA MET A 1 0.55 -38.84 -7.37
C MET A 1 1.32 -38.40 -6.11
N VAL A 2 0.62 -38.12 -4.99
CA VAL A 2 1.23 -37.69 -3.71
C VAL A 2 0.59 -38.41 -2.50
N LEU A 3 -0.36 -39.33 -2.74
CA LEU A 3 -1.00 -40.11 -1.65
C LEU A 3 -0.44 -41.52 -1.51
N ASP A 4 0.36 -42.02 -2.47
CA ASP A 4 0.96 -43.36 -2.42
C ASP A 4 2.31 -43.39 -1.66
N ASP A 5 3.04 -42.27 -1.59
CA ASP A 5 4.39 -42.22 -0.97
C ASP A 5 4.38 -42.25 0.57
N TRP A 6 3.25 -41.94 1.22
CA TRP A 6 3.16 -41.97 2.68
C TRP A 6 3.04 -43.40 3.22
N HIS A 7 2.56 -44.34 2.40
CA HIS A 7 2.42 -45.74 2.80
C HIS A 7 3.78 -46.46 2.83
N ASP A 8 4.71 -46.08 1.94
CA ASP A 8 6.05 -46.65 1.90
C ASP A 8 6.98 -46.06 2.96
N LEU A 9 6.84 -44.76 3.27
CA LEU A 9 7.64 -44.13 4.33
C LEU A 9 7.29 -44.67 5.74
N THR A 10 6.00 -44.94 5.98
CA THR A 10 5.52 -45.51 7.25
C THR A 10 5.92 -46.98 7.41
N ASN A 11 5.91 -47.76 6.32
CA ASN A 11 6.41 -49.14 6.32
C ASN A 11 7.93 -49.21 6.55
N TRP A 12 8.70 -48.28 5.98
CA TRP A 12 10.16 -48.23 6.14
C TRP A 12 10.59 -47.82 7.56
N LEU A 13 9.88 -46.86 8.17
CA LEU A 13 10.09 -46.46 9.56
C LEU A 13 9.67 -47.54 10.57
N SER A 14 8.59 -48.28 10.29
CA SER A 14 8.12 -49.41 11.10
C SER A 14 9.13 -50.58 11.10
N PHE A 15 9.70 -50.90 9.93
CA PHE A 15 10.72 -51.94 9.80
C PHE A 15 12.02 -51.60 10.57
N SER A 16 12.41 -50.32 10.57
CA SER A 16 13.59 -49.83 11.28
C SER A 16 13.43 -49.82 12.80
N PHE A 17 12.21 -49.56 13.30
CA PHE A 17 11.90 -49.63 14.73
C PHE A 17 11.81 -51.06 15.26
N HIS A 18 11.32 -52.02 14.46
CA HIS A 18 11.24 -53.43 14.86
C HIS A 18 12.62 -54.09 15.04
N PHE A 19 13.61 -53.68 14.25
CA PHE A 19 14.98 -54.21 14.36
C PHE A 19 15.74 -53.70 15.61
N SER A 20 15.39 -52.51 16.13
CA SER A 20 16.03 -51.94 17.32
C SER A 20 15.52 -52.52 18.65
N PHE A 21 14.31 -53.11 18.68
CA PHE A 21 13.73 -53.65 19.92
C PHE A 21 14.20 -55.07 20.27
N HIS A 22 14.67 -55.85 19.28
CA HIS A 22 15.10 -57.23 19.53
C HIS A 22 16.44 -57.37 20.29
N PHE A 23 17.18 -56.28 20.48
CA PHE A 23 18.43 -56.27 21.25
C PHE A 23 18.30 -55.83 22.72
N LYS A 24 17.08 -55.55 23.22
CA LYS A 24 16.86 -54.99 24.57
C LYS A 24 16.14 -55.90 25.58
N SER A 25 15.97 -57.20 25.32
CA SER A 25 15.33 -58.11 26.29
C SER A 25 16.14 -59.38 26.57
N SER A 26 17.16 -59.28 27.45
CA SER A 26 17.63 -60.44 28.26
C SER A 26 18.50 -60.02 29.46
N SER A 27 18.09 -59.02 30.25
CA SER A 27 18.68 -58.81 31.59
C SER A 27 17.98 -59.69 32.63
N ARG A 28 18.29 -60.98 32.64
CA ARG A 28 17.96 -61.91 33.74
C ARG A 28 19.06 -62.95 33.85
N ALA A 29 20.05 -62.69 34.71
CA ALA A 29 20.77 -63.67 35.54
C ALA A 29 22.08 -63.07 36.08
N THR A 30 21.98 -62.23 37.10
CA THR A 30 23.07 -62.06 38.07
C THR A 30 22.54 -62.48 39.43
N GLN A 31 23.29 -63.38 40.07
CA GLN A 31 23.32 -63.64 41.52
C GLN A 31 22.25 -64.56 42.13
N HIS A 32 22.49 -65.88 42.02
CA HIS A 32 22.40 -66.79 43.16
C HIS A 32 23.60 -67.75 43.15
N ASN A 33 24.11 -68.05 44.35
CA ASN A 33 25.30 -68.85 44.70
C ASN A 33 26.62 -68.05 44.66
N ARG A 34 27.00 -67.29 45.70
CA ARG A 34 27.38 -67.73 47.06
C ARG A 34 28.38 -68.89 47.06
N HIS A 35 29.56 -68.56 47.59
CA HIS A 35 30.42 -69.37 48.46
C HIS A 35 31.53 -70.25 47.86
N ILE A 36 32.76 -69.83 48.23
CA ILE A 36 33.84 -70.64 48.81
C ILE A 36 34.95 -71.07 47.85
N PHE A 37 36.00 -70.23 47.86
CA PHE A 37 37.40 -70.63 47.73
C PHE A 37 37.80 -71.59 48.87
N CYS A 38 38.75 -72.48 48.58
CA CYS A 38 39.41 -73.50 49.42
C CYS A 38 38.66 -74.84 49.60
N SER A 39 39.05 -75.86 48.83
CA SER A 39 40.06 -76.84 49.27
C SER A 39 40.33 -77.92 48.20
N ASP A 40 41.62 -78.21 48.03
CA ASP A 40 42.25 -79.48 47.74
C ASP A 40 41.68 -80.52 46.74
N THR A 41 42.50 -80.71 45.70
CA THR A 41 43.04 -81.98 45.19
C THR A 41 42.15 -82.98 44.43
N HIS A 42 42.69 -83.37 43.27
CA HIS A 42 42.37 -84.54 42.45
C HIS A 42 41.00 -84.56 41.74
N PHE A 43 40.96 -84.11 40.48
CA PHE A 43 40.67 -85.03 39.38
C PHE A 43 41.10 -84.45 38.02
N THR A 44 41.71 -85.33 37.24
CA THR A 44 42.38 -85.13 35.96
C THR A 44 41.46 -84.92 34.76
N ARG A 45 42.01 -84.19 33.75
CA ARG A 45 41.82 -84.32 32.29
C ARG A 45 40.44 -83.97 31.71
N HIS A 46 40.35 -82.85 30.98
CA HIS A 46 40.49 -82.78 29.52
C HIS A 46 40.09 -81.38 29.01
N MET A 47 40.77 -80.92 27.95
CA MET A 47 40.51 -79.73 27.12
C MET A 47 40.82 -78.38 27.78
N ASP A 48 41.78 -77.65 27.22
CA ASP A 48 41.71 -76.18 27.04
C ASP A 48 42.87 -75.72 26.14
N GLY A 49 42.65 -75.86 24.84
CA GLY A 49 43.47 -75.30 23.77
C GLY A 49 42.59 -74.45 22.86
N LEU A 50 41.83 -73.51 23.43
CA LEU A 50 41.01 -72.54 22.71
C LEU A 50 40.89 -71.32 23.62
N ASN A 51 41.51 -70.18 23.31
CA ASN A 51 41.07 -68.83 23.73
C ASN A 51 42.10 -67.73 23.47
N SER A 52 42.36 -67.44 22.19
CA SER A 52 42.94 -66.16 21.76
C SER A 52 42.32 -65.76 20.43
N PHE A 53 42.30 -66.68 19.47
CA PHE A 53 41.73 -66.45 18.14
C PHE A 53 40.26 -66.04 18.16
N TRP A 54 39.41 -66.75 18.94
CA TRP A 54 37.97 -66.46 19.00
C TRP A 54 37.64 -65.14 19.69
N VAL A 55 38.46 -64.71 20.67
CA VAL A 55 38.29 -63.42 21.34
C VAL A 55 38.69 -62.28 20.40
N THR A 56 39.81 -62.40 19.69
CA THR A 56 40.23 -61.41 18.69
C THR A 56 39.23 -61.31 17.54
N PHE A 57 38.71 -62.44 17.06
CA PHE A 57 37.68 -62.47 16.02
C PHE A 57 36.38 -61.78 16.49
N ALA A 58 35.93 -62.02 17.72
CA ALA A 58 34.75 -61.37 18.28
C ALA A 58 34.93 -59.84 18.43
N VAL A 59 36.12 -59.37 18.87
CA VAL A 59 36.41 -57.93 18.98
C VAL A 59 36.41 -57.26 17.61
N ILE A 60 37.00 -57.90 16.58
CA ILE A 60 37.01 -57.37 15.21
C ILE A 60 35.57 -57.24 14.67
N GLN A 61 34.72 -58.23 14.91
CA GLN A 61 33.31 -58.18 14.49
C GLN A 61 32.53 -57.05 15.18
N ILE A 62 32.78 -56.78 16.47
CA ILE A 62 32.14 -55.68 17.20
C ILE A 62 32.64 -54.31 16.69
N VAL A 63 33.94 -54.17 16.43
CA VAL A 63 34.52 -52.91 15.93
C VAL A 63 34.05 -52.62 14.51
N LEU A 64 34.00 -53.63 13.64
CA LEU A 64 33.47 -53.48 12.28
C LEU A 64 31.96 -53.17 12.31
N GLY A 65 31.20 -53.86 13.15
CA GLY A 65 29.76 -53.62 13.32
C GLY A 65 29.46 -52.20 13.77
N THR A 66 30.19 -51.69 14.79
CA THR A 66 30.04 -50.31 15.25
C THR A 66 30.50 -49.30 14.19
N PHE A 67 31.61 -49.56 13.47
CA PHE A 67 32.06 -48.72 12.36
C PHE A 67 31.00 -48.59 11.26
N PHE A 68 30.41 -49.70 10.81
CA PHE A 68 29.33 -49.66 9.80
C PHE A 68 28.10 -48.92 10.32
N GLN A 69 27.75 -49.07 11.59
CA GLN A 69 26.63 -48.37 12.18
C GLN A 69 26.85 -46.84 12.21
N TYR A 70 28.05 -46.39 12.60
CA TYR A 70 28.43 -44.98 12.53
C TYR A 70 28.48 -44.47 11.08
N PHE A 71 29.03 -45.26 10.16
CA PHE A 71 29.10 -44.92 8.74
C PHE A 71 27.71 -44.73 8.12
N PHE A 72 26.76 -45.62 8.43
CA PHE A 72 25.37 -45.50 8.01
C PHE A 72 24.68 -44.26 8.61
N VAL A 73 24.93 -43.93 9.88
CA VAL A 73 24.39 -42.72 10.50
C VAL A 73 24.93 -41.47 9.81
N VAL A 74 26.24 -41.41 9.53
CA VAL A 74 26.87 -40.27 8.85
C VAL A 74 26.34 -40.10 7.42
N ILE A 75 26.16 -41.19 6.66
CA ILE A 75 25.57 -41.13 5.32
C ILE A 75 24.13 -40.63 5.38
N ASN A 76 23.31 -41.13 6.31
CA ASN A 76 21.92 -40.69 6.44
C ASN A 76 21.84 -39.20 6.83
N LEU A 77 22.70 -38.72 7.73
CA LEU A 77 22.78 -37.30 8.07
C LEU A 77 23.21 -36.43 6.89
N LEU A 78 24.15 -36.90 6.06
CA LEU A 78 24.55 -36.22 4.82
C LEU A 78 23.41 -36.16 3.80
N LEU A 79 22.68 -37.26 3.61
CA LEU A 79 21.52 -37.30 2.72
C LEU A 79 20.40 -36.36 3.19
N ILE A 80 20.11 -36.34 4.50
CA ILE A 80 19.15 -35.41 5.10
C ILE A 80 19.63 -33.96 4.89
N ALA A 81 20.91 -33.66 5.09
CA ALA A 81 21.45 -32.32 4.87
C ALA A 81 21.35 -31.87 3.40
N ILE A 82 21.60 -32.77 2.44
CA ILE A 82 21.44 -32.50 1.00
C ILE A 82 19.96 -32.25 0.67
N LEU A 83 19.05 -33.02 1.25
CA LEU A 83 17.61 -32.89 1.03
C LEU A 83 17.05 -31.61 1.65
N LEU A 84 17.50 -31.23 2.85
CA LEU A 84 17.18 -29.95 3.47
C LEU A 84 17.77 -28.79 2.67
N TYR A 85 19.00 -28.92 2.17
CA TYR A 85 19.62 -27.91 1.31
C TYR A 85 18.86 -27.72 0.00
N SER A 86 18.44 -28.81 -0.67
CA SER A 86 17.69 -28.74 -1.93
C SER A 86 16.29 -28.14 -1.74
N VAL A 87 15.60 -28.50 -0.65
CA VAL A 87 14.32 -27.90 -0.26
C VAL A 87 14.51 -26.40 0.03
N PHE A 88 15.51 -26.03 0.83
CA PHE A 88 15.78 -24.64 1.17
C PHE A 88 16.18 -23.80 -0.05
N TYR A 89 16.95 -24.37 -0.97
CA TYR A 89 17.32 -23.74 -2.23
C TYR A 89 16.10 -23.51 -3.14
N SER A 90 15.20 -24.50 -3.25
CA SER A 90 13.95 -24.40 -4.01
C SER A 90 13.03 -23.30 -3.45
N PHE A 91 12.90 -23.20 -2.13
CA PHE A 91 12.14 -22.12 -1.48
C PHE A 91 12.75 -20.74 -1.68
N LYS A 92 14.07 -20.63 -1.90
CA LYS A 92 14.76 -19.35 -2.08
C LYS A 92 14.76 -18.87 -3.54
N SER A 93 14.67 -19.77 -4.52
CA SER A 93 14.69 -19.44 -5.95
C SER A 93 13.30 -19.14 -6.54
N GLN A 94 12.22 -19.71 -6.01
CA GLN A 94 10.85 -19.47 -6.54
C GLN A 94 10.17 -18.12 -6.22
N PRO A 95 10.43 -17.41 -5.11
CA PRO A 95 9.63 -16.23 -4.74
C PRO A 95 9.81 -15.04 -5.70
N ASN A 96 10.97 -14.91 -6.35
CA ASN A 96 11.25 -13.78 -7.24
C ASN A 96 10.68 -13.96 -8.65
N GLU A 97 10.71 -15.16 -9.22
CA GLU A 97 10.12 -15.44 -10.53
C GLU A 97 8.59 -15.33 -10.49
N ASP A 98 7.94 -15.87 -9.46
CA ASP A 98 6.49 -15.76 -9.26
C ASP A 98 6.06 -14.30 -9.03
N ARG A 99 6.85 -13.51 -8.27
CA ARG A 99 6.56 -12.08 -8.07
C ARG A 99 6.70 -11.27 -9.37
N SER A 100 7.71 -11.56 -10.19
CA SER A 100 7.90 -10.93 -11.50
C SER A 100 6.75 -11.27 -12.47
N ALA A 101 6.38 -12.56 -12.55
CA ALA A 101 5.28 -13.03 -13.37
C ALA A 101 3.93 -12.40 -12.96
N ARG A 102 3.65 -12.35 -11.65
CA ARG A 102 2.46 -11.68 -11.11
C ARG A 102 2.44 -10.20 -11.46
N ARG A 103 3.57 -9.49 -11.33
CA ARG A 103 3.69 -8.08 -11.72
C ARG A 103 3.43 -7.88 -13.22
N ALA A 104 3.96 -8.76 -14.08
CA ALA A 104 3.71 -8.71 -15.52
C ALA A 104 2.22 -8.91 -15.84
N LEU A 105 1.57 -9.89 -15.20
CA LEU A 105 0.13 -10.13 -15.36
C LEU A 105 -0.72 -8.95 -14.88
N THR A 106 -0.37 -8.36 -13.73
CA THR A 106 -1.03 -7.15 -13.22
C THR A 106 -0.90 -5.98 -14.21
N LYS A 107 0.30 -5.75 -14.77
CA LYS A 107 0.50 -4.71 -15.80
C LYS A 107 -0.25 -5.00 -17.10
N ALA A 108 -0.34 -6.26 -17.52
CA ALA A 108 -1.13 -6.65 -18.68
C ALA A 108 -2.63 -6.38 -18.48
N LEU A 109 -3.16 -6.73 -17.30
CA LEU A 109 -4.54 -6.44 -16.90
C LEU A 109 -4.80 -4.93 -16.85
N ALA A 110 -3.93 -4.17 -16.18
CA ALA A 110 -4.02 -2.72 -16.11
C ALA A 110 -4.01 -2.08 -17.52
N ARG A 111 -3.12 -2.53 -18.40
CA ARG A 111 -3.07 -2.06 -19.79
C ARG A 111 -4.36 -2.37 -20.55
N LYS A 112 -4.90 -3.59 -20.41
CA LYS A 112 -6.16 -4.00 -21.05
C LYS A 112 -7.32 -3.10 -20.59
N ILE A 113 -7.47 -2.90 -19.28
CA ILE A 113 -8.56 -2.11 -18.71
C ILE A 113 -8.42 -0.64 -19.10
N ALA A 114 -7.24 -0.04 -18.93
CA ALA A 114 -7.00 1.36 -19.30
C ALA A 114 -7.28 1.61 -20.79
N ALA A 115 -6.86 0.70 -21.67
CA ALA A 115 -7.14 0.81 -23.11
C ALA A 115 -8.65 0.84 -23.40
N LYS A 116 -9.43 -0.03 -22.73
CA LYS A 116 -10.89 -0.05 -22.85
C LYS A 116 -11.53 1.24 -22.37
N VAL A 117 -11.17 1.73 -21.18
CA VAL A 117 -11.75 2.98 -20.65
C VAL A 117 -11.39 4.18 -21.53
N ILE A 118 -10.15 4.28 -22.03
CA ILE A 118 -9.73 5.39 -22.91
C ILE A 118 -10.48 5.36 -24.26
N ALA A 119 -10.73 4.17 -24.81
CA ALA A 119 -11.36 4.00 -26.12
C ALA A 119 -12.90 4.09 -26.06
N GLU A 120 -13.51 3.43 -25.09
CA GLU A 120 -14.96 3.23 -24.98
C GLU A 120 -15.61 4.20 -23.98
N MET A 121 -14.83 4.84 -23.11
CA MET A 121 -15.33 5.63 -21.97
C MET A 121 -16.34 4.87 -21.11
N SER A 122 -16.13 3.55 -21.01
CA SER A 122 -17.01 2.62 -20.33
C SER A 122 -16.20 1.44 -19.81
N LEU A 123 -16.66 0.86 -18.71
CA LEU A 123 -16.18 -0.42 -18.21
C LEU A 123 -17.13 -1.58 -18.53
N SER A 124 -18.18 -1.38 -19.32
CA SER A 124 -19.20 -2.42 -19.61
C SER A 124 -18.62 -3.72 -20.18
N SER A 125 -17.51 -3.60 -20.93
CA SER A 125 -16.80 -4.71 -21.56
C SER A 125 -15.67 -5.30 -20.70
N VAL A 126 -15.59 -4.93 -19.42
CA VAL A 126 -14.65 -5.42 -18.40
C VAL A 126 -15.43 -6.16 -17.33
N SER A 127 -14.99 -7.37 -16.98
CA SER A 127 -15.67 -8.17 -15.97
C SER A 127 -15.44 -7.63 -14.55
N ASP A 128 -16.40 -7.85 -13.66
CA ASP A 128 -16.33 -7.40 -12.26
C ASP A 128 -15.12 -8.00 -11.53
N GLU A 129 -14.76 -9.27 -11.83
CA GLU A 129 -13.57 -9.92 -11.26
C GLU A 129 -12.26 -9.29 -11.76
N GLU A 130 -12.20 -8.80 -13.00
CA GLU A 130 -11.05 -8.05 -13.50
C GLU A 130 -10.88 -6.72 -12.78
N ILE A 131 -11.99 -6.00 -12.55
CA ILE A 131 -12.00 -4.74 -11.77
C ILE A 131 -11.52 -5.02 -10.34
N ILE A 132 -12.07 -6.04 -9.68
CA ILE A 132 -11.70 -6.42 -8.32
C ILE A 132 -10.20 -6.79 -8.23
N ARG A 133 -9.65 -7.51 -9.22
CA ARG A 133 -8.22 -7.85 -9.26
C ARG A 133 -7.34 -6.62 -9.44
N LEU A 134 -7.75 -5.69 -10.29
CA LEU A 134 -7.06 -4.42 -10.49
C LEU A 134 -7.05 -3.60 -9.18
N LEU A 135 -8.21 -3.41 -8.55
CA LEU A 135 -8.36 -2.68 -7.29
C LEU A 135 -7.49 -3.31 -6.20
N LYS A 136 -7.54 -4.63 -6.02
CA LYS A 136 -6.68 -5.35 -5.04
C LYS A 136 -5.19 -5.12 -5.31
N ALA A 137 -4.77 -5.05 -6.57
CA ALA A 137 -3.38 -4.77 -6.91
C ALA A 137 -3.00 -3.31 -6.63
N GLY A 138 -3.89 -2.37 -6.96
CA GLY A 138 -3.75 -0.95 -6.63
C GLY A 138 -3.65 -0.72 -5.13
N THR A 139 -4.55 -1.32 -4.34
CA THR A 139 -4.52 -1.24 -2.87
C THR A 139 -3.17 -1.68 -2.31
N ARG A 140 -2.63 -2.82 -2.76
CA ARG A 140 -1.32 -3.30 -2.28
C ARG A 140 -0.19 -2.34 -2.62
N LEU A 141 -0.22 -1.76 -3.82
CA LEU A 141 0.80 -0.80 -4.23
C LEU A 141 0.72 0.47 -3.39
N LEU A 142 -0.48 1.03 -3.22
CA LEU A 142 -0.70 2.24 -2.45
C LEU A 142 -0.41 2.05 -0.96
N ASP A 143 -0.64 0.86 -0.41
CA ASP A 143 -0.29 0.52 0.98
C ASP A 143 1.23 0.60 1.24
N GLU A 144 2.06 0.35 0.21
CA GLU A 144 3.52 0.49 0.30
C GLU A 144 4.00 1.96 0.22
N GLU A 145 3.15 2.89 -0.20
CA GLU A 145 3.52 4.32 -0.28
C GLU A 145 3.37 5.01 1.09
N PRO A 146 4.20 6.02 1.41
CA PRO A 146 4.05 6.78 2.65
C PRO A 146 2.80 7.70 2.61
N ALA A 147 2.42 8.26 3.76
CA ALA A 147 1.33 9.24 3.83
C ALA A 147 1.68 10.57 3.15
N ARG A 148 2.97 10.94 3.19
CA ARG A 148 3.55 12.07 2.47
C ARG A 148 4.52 11.55 1.42
N VAL A 149 4.22 11.81 0.14
CA VAL A 149 5.03 11.32 -0.99
C VAL A 149 5.88 12.42 -1.61
N SER A 150 7.12 12.11 -1.97
CA SER A 150 7.99 13.03 -2.73
C SER A 150 7.74 12.89 -4.23
N VAL A 151 7.64 14.03 -4.93
CA VAL A 151 7.43 14.08 -6.39
C VAL A 151 8.42 15.05 -7.03
N ASP A 152 9.16 14.61 -8.03
CA ASP A 152 10.09 15.49 -8.74
C ASP A 152 9.36 16.39 -9.75
N ALA A 153 9.85 17.61 -9.93
CA ALA A 153 9.51 18.42 -11.09
C ALA A 153 10.36 17.96 -12.30
N PRO A 154 9.88 18.10 -13.54
CA PRO A 154 8.60 18.71 -13.95
C PRO A 154 7.37 17.85 -13.61
N CYS A 155 6.28 18.51 -13.23
CA CYS A 155 5.07 17.84 -12.76
C CYS A 155 3.78 18.57 -13.18
N TYR A 156 2.80 17.80 -13.66
CA TYR A 156 1.42 18.24 -13.83
C TYR A 156 0.60 17.88 -12.59
N ILE A 157 -0.15 18.84 -12.06
CA ILE A 157 -0.98 18.71 -10.86
C ILE A 157 -2.44 18.91 -11.24
N PHE A 158 -3.23 17.85 -11.03
CA PHE A 158 -4.67 17.80 -11.25
C PHE A 158 -5.39 18.01 -9.91
N GLY A 159 -6.39 18.88 -9.89
CA GLY A 159 -7.35 18.97 -8.80
C GLY A 159 -8.50 17.99 -8.98
N ASP A 160 -9.67 18.37 -8.50
CA ASP A 160 -10.88 17.53 -8.47
C ASP A 160 -11.29 17.07 -9.88
N LEU A 161 -11.66 15.79 -9.98
CA LEU A 161 -12.16 15.19 -11.22
C LEU A 161 -13.65 14.87 -11.17
N HIS A 162 -14.19 14.50 -10.00
CA HIS A 162 -15.61 14.24 -9.77
C HIS A 162 -16.29 13.44 -10.88
N GLY A 163 -15.76 12.26 -11.20
CA GLY A 163 -16.35 11.38 -12.22
C GLY A 163 -16.47 11.98 -13.61
N ASN A 164 -15.71 13.04 -13.95
CA ASN A 164 -15.79 13.73 -15.23
C ASN A 164 -14.80 13.17 -16.27
N LEU A 165 -14.94 11.87 -16.57
CA LEU A 165 -14.08 11.17 -17.53
C LEU A 165 -13.96 11.86 -18.91
N PRO A 166 -15.05 12.39 -19.52
CA PRO A 166 -14.95 13.04 -20.82
C PRO A 166 -13.96 14.22 -20.83
N TYR A 167 -14.00 15.08 -19.82
CA TYR A 167 -13.07 16.20 -19.72
C TYR A 167 -11.70 15.78 -19.21
N PHE A 168 -11.61 14.79 -18.34
CA PHE A 168 -10.33 14.21 -17.93
C PHE A 168 -9.51 13.76 -19.15
N LEU A 169 -10.12 13.00 -20.07
CA LEU A 169 -9.46 12.58 -21.31
C LEU A 169 -9.15 13.73 -22.28
N LYS A 170 -9.88 14.87 -22.20
CA LYS A 170 -9.59 16.05 -23.02
C LYS A 170 -8.31 16.76 -22.62
N TYR A 171 -7.83 16.67 -21.37
CA TYR A 171 -6.52 17.22 -21.01
C TYR A 171 -5.40 16.56 -21.83
N PHE A 172 -5.49 15.24 -22.02
CA PHE A 172 -4.52 14.51 -22.82
C PHE A 172 -4.70 14.73 -24.34
N LYS A 173 -5.95 14.85 -24.81
CA LYS A 173 -6.26 14.98 -26.26
C LYS A 173 -6.10 16.41 -26.80
N VAL A 174 -6.61 17.40 -26.07
CA VAL A 174 -6.73 18.80 -26.50
C VAL A 174 -5.82 19.71 -25.69
N GLY A 175 -5.75 19.49 -24.37
CA GLY A 175 -4.84 20.23 -23.50
C GLY A 175 -3.36 19.89 -23.72
N ASN A 176 -3.07 18.83 -24.49
CA ASN A 176 -1.72 18.33 -24.77
C ASN A 176 -0.89 18.06 -23.50
N VAL A 177 -1.56 17.74 -22.39
CA VAL A 177 -0.90 17.23 -21.19
C VAL A 177 -0.53 15.78 -21.48
N GLU A 178 0.74 15.42 -21.52
CA GLU A 178 1.19 14.01 -21.64
C GLU A 178 0.37 13.13 -22.63
N PRO A 179 0.18 13.54 -23.91
CA PRO A 179 -0.70 12.87 -24.87
C PRO A 179 -0.35 11.40 -25.12
N GLN A 180 0.89 11.00 -24.83
CA GLN A 180 1.37 9.62 -24.91
C GLN A 180 0.67 8.67 -23.92
N LEU A 181 0.04 9.18 -22.86
CA LEU A 181 -0.78 8.39 -21.94
C LEU A 181 -2.00 7.76 -22.63
N LEU A 182 -2.57 8.42 -23.65
CA LEU A 182 -3.65 7.86 -24.46
C LEU A 182 -3.24 6.59 -25.22
N LYS A 183 -1.93 6.42 -25.45
CA LYS A 183 -1.32 5.22 -26.05
C LYS A 183 -0.69 4.30 -25.00
N LEU A 184 -0.95 4.55 -23.72
CA LEU A 184 -0.41 3.79 -22.58
C LEU A 184 1.11 3.68 -22.62
N ARG A 185 1.77 4.78 -22.96
CA ARG A 185 3.22 4.97 -22.83
C ARG A 185 3.51 5.84 -21.62
N ALA A 186 4.69 5.64 -21.04
CA ALA A 186 5.09 6.37 -19.85
C ALA A 186 5.09 7.88 -20.14
N PRO A 187 4.56 8.71 -19.22
CA PRO A 187 4.64 10.16 -19.35
C PRO A 187 6.09 10.62 -19.13
N GLU A 188 6.42 11.77 -19.70
CA GLU A 188 7.72 12.42 -19.53
C GLU A 188 7.76 13.10 -18.16
N ASN A 189 6.74 13.93 -17.87
CA ASN A 189 6.58 14.62 -16.59
C ASN A 189 5.85 13.72 -15.57
N ASN A 190 5.98 14.04 -14.28
CA ASN A 190 5.18 13.39 -13.24
C ASN A 190 3.74 13.93 -13.27
N LEU A 191 2.76 13.11 -12.92
CA LEU A 191 1.37 13.53 -12.74
C LEU A 191 0.97 13.29 -11.28
N LEU A 192 0.58 14.36 -10.60
CA LEU A 192 0.05 14.37 -9.26
C LEU A 192 -1.44 14.68 -9.32
N PHE A 193 -2.26 13.89 -8.65
CA PHE A 193 -3.69 14.12 -8.51
C PHE A 193 -4.02 14.37 -7.05
N LEU A 194 -4.75 15.46 -6.77
CA LEU A 194 -4.93 15.96 -5.41
C LEU A 194 -6.09 15.31 -4.65
N GLY A 195 -6.99 14.60 -5.31
CA GLY A 195 -8.14 13.93 -4.67
C GLY A 195 -9.43 14.10 -5.47
N ASP A 196 -10.55 13.68 -4.88
CA ASP A 196 -11.91 13.83 -5.39
C ASP A 196 -12.08 13.29 -6.81
N TYR A 197 -11.85 11.99 -6.93
CA TYR A 197 -11.99 11.23 -8.16
C TYR A 197 -13.44 10.87 -8.45
N VAL A 198 -14.21 10.66 -7.38
CA VAL A 198 -15.57 10.13 -7.40
C VAL A 198 -16.61 11.19 -7.05
N ASP A 199 -17.87 10.78 -7.10
CA ASP A 199 -19.06 11.57 -6.85
C ASP A 199 -19.32 12.70 -7.86
N ARG A 200 -20.57 13.19 -7.81
CA ARG A 200 -21.15 14.27 -8.63
C ARG A 200 -21.29 13.92 -10.12
N GLY A 201 -20.22 13.48 -10.77
CA GLY A 201 -20.23 13.04 -12.16
C GLY A 201 -20.75 11.61 -12.35
N GLN A 202 -20.92 11.23 -13.61
CA GLN A 202 -21.51 9.94 -14.02
C GLN A 202 -20.49 8.85 -14.34
N PHE A 203 -19.18 9.12 -14.24
CA PHE A 203 -18.11 8.19 -14.61
C PHE A 203 -17.10 7.97 -13.48
N SER A 204 -17.53 8.08 -12.22
CA SER A 204 -16.67 7.93 -11.04
C SER A 204 -15.94 6.59 -11.04
N LEU A 205 -16.64 5.49 -11.33
CA LEU A 205 -16.03 4.15 -11.36
C LEU A 205 -15.00 4.03 -12.49
N GLU A 206 -15.30 4.55 -13.67
CA GLU A 206 -14.35 4.57 -14.79
C GLU A 206 -13.11 5.42 -14.47
N VAL A 207 -13.28 6.59 -13.83
CA VAL A 207 -12.17 7.48 -13.45
C VAL A 207 -11.23 6.77 -12.48
N ILE A 208 -11.74 6.24 -11.35
CA ILE A 208 -10.87 5.60 -10.37
C ILE A 208 -10.21 4.34 -10.93
N VAL A 209 -10.92 3.52 -11.71
CA VAL A 209 -10.36 2.31 -12.33
C VAL A 209 -9.27 2.67 -13.34
N LEU A 210 -9.45 3.73 -14.12
CA LEU A 210 -8.42 4.22 -15.04
C LEU A 210 -7.19 4.74 -14.28
N LEU A 211 -7.36 5.55 -13.24
CA LEU A 211 -6.26 6.08 -12.44
C LEU A 211 -5.45 4.96 -11.78
N VAL A 212 -6.13 3.96 -11.21
CA VAL A 212 -5.46 2.79 -10.62
C VAL A 212 -4.70 1.99 -11.69
N ALA A 213 -5.27 1.80 -12.87
CA ALA A 213 -4.58 1.13 -13.96
C ALA A 213 -3.33 1.91 -14.41
N LEU A 214 -3.41 3.24 -14.54
CA LEU A 214 -2.26 4.09 -14.87
C LEU A 214 -1.20 4.06 -13.77
N LYS A 215 -1.59 4.09 -12.49
CA LYS A 215 -0.69 3.93 -11.33
C LYS A 215 0.05 2.60 -11.38
N LEU A 216 -0.62 1.49 -11.69
CA LEU A 216 0.01 0.17 -11.79
C LEU A 216 0.97 0.06 -12.99
N LEU A 217 0.69 0.79 -14.08
CA LEU A 217 1.57 0.84 -15.25
C LEU A 217 2.81 1.70 -15.00
N PHE A 218 2.63 2.86 -14.35
CA PHE A 218 3.64 3.90 -14.17
C PHE A 218 3.72 4.37 -12.70
N PRO A 219 4.10 3.48 -11.76
CA PRO A 219 3.97 3.74 -10.33
C PRO A 219 4.80 4.92 -9.83
N TYR A 220 5.96 5.18 -10.46
CA TYR A 220 6.85 6.28 -10.12
C TYR A 220 6.54 7.60 -10.86
N LYS A 221 5.53 7.60 -11.74
CA LYS A 221 5.14 8.78 -12.54
C LYS A 221 3.75 9.29 -12.23
N ILE A 222 2.88 8.45 -11.67
CA ILE A 222 1.50 8.80 -11.31
C ILE A 222 1.40 8.75 -9.79
N THR A 223 0.96 9.84 -9.18
CA THR A 223 0.74 9.95 -7.74
C THR A 223 -0.71 10.34 -7.50
N LEU A 224 -1.39 9.60 -6.61
CA LEU A 224 -2.80 9.79 -6.29
C LEU A 224 -2.89 10.15 -4.80
N LEU A 225 -3.38 11.34 -4.47
CA LEU A 225 -3.67 11.72 -3.09
C LEU A 225 -5.13 11.40 -2.72
N ARG A 226 -5.44 11.46 -1.44
CA ARG A 226 -6.80 11.28 -0.93
C ARG A 226 -7.54 12.62 -0.93
N GLY A 227 -8.74 12.65 -1.49
CA GLY A 227 -9.70 13.73 -1.28
C GLY A 227 -10.74 13.39 -0.23
N ASN A 228 -11.61 14.35 0.10
CA ASN A 228 -12.66 14.14 1.08
C ASN A 228 -13.80 13.26 0.54
N HIS A 229 -14.00 13.21 -0.78
CA HIS A 229 -14.93 12.27 -1.41
C HIS A 229 -14.42 10.82 -1.44
N GLU A 230 -13.16 10.57 -1.09
CA GLU A 230 -12.63 9.22 -0.88
C GLU A 230 -12.83 8.70 0.56
N ILE A 231 -13.74 9.33 1.34
CA ILE A 231 -14.23 8.85 2.64
C ILE A 231 -15.53 8.06 2.42
N MET A 232 -15.65 6.88 3.01
CA MET A 232 -16.79 5.98 2.75
C MET A 232 -18.13 6.62 3.07
N GLU A 233 -18.23 7.33 4.20
CA GLU A 233 -19.48 7.98 4.63
C GLU A 233 -19.92 9.09 3.67
N ILE A 234 -18.95 9.78 3.06
CA ILE A 234 -19.20 10.80 2.03
C ILE A 234 -19.66 10.13 0.74
N ASN A 235 -18.87 9.21 0.18
CA ASN A 235 -19.20 8.62 -1.13
C ASN A 235 -20.40 7.64 -1.11
N GLN A 236 -20.82 7.21 0.08
CA GLN A 236 -22.09 6.53 0.27
C GLN A 236 -23.29 7.48 0.19
N SER A 237 -23.14 8.70 0.71
CA SER A 237 -24.19 9.71 0.77
C SER A 237 -24.37 10.47 -0.54
N TYR A 238 -23.30 10.55 -1.35
CA TYR A 238 -23.31 11.13 -2.68
C TYR A 238 -23.58 10.08 -3.77
N SER A 239 -23.08 10.29 -5.00
CA SER A 239 -23.52 9.52 -6.17
C SER A 239 -22.72 8.24 -6.41
N PHE A 240 -21.55 8.06 -5.80
CA PHE A 240 -20.64 6.96 -6.14
C PHE A 240 -21.23 5.59 -5.80
N TYR A 241 -21.79 5.40 -4.59
CA TYR A 241 -22.42 4.14 -4.23
C TYR A 241 -23.55 3.76 -5.19
N GLY A 242 -24.42 4.73 -5.50
CA GLY A 242 -25.51 4.56 -6.47
C GLY A 242 -24.99 4.22 -7.87
N GLU A 243 -23.95 4.92 -8.33
CA GLU A 243 -23.32 4.69 -9.65
C GLU A 243 -22.75 3.25 -9.75
N VAL A 244 -22.04 2.78 -8.72
CA VAL A 244 -21.48 1.42 -8.73
C VAL A 244 -22.60 0.37 -8.69
N CYS A 245 -23.66 0.61 -7.91
CA CYS A 245 -24.86 -0.25 -7.84
C CYS A 245 -25.55 -0.38 -9.20
N GLU A 246 -25.73 0.73 -9.92
CA GLU A 246 -26.37 0.72 -11.24
C GLU A 246 -25.52 0.02 -12.30
N LYS A 247 -24.20 0.21 -12.26
CA LYS A 247 -23.30 -0.25 -13.34
C LYS A 247 -22.80 -1.69 -13.19
N ARG A 248 -22.94 -2.32 -12.02
CA ARG A 248 -22.24 -3.57 -11.69
C ARG A 248 -23.14 -4.60 -11.04
N MET A 249 -22.97 -5.86 -11.44
CA MET A 249 -23.69 -6.97 -10.82
C MET A 249 -23.11 -7.30 -9.43
N ASP A 250 -21.78 -7.29 -9.31
CA ASP A 250 -21.06 -7.50 -8.05
C ASP A 250 -20.67 -6.16 -7.38
N PHE A 251 -21.64 -5.23 -7.34
CA PHE A 251 -21.41 -3.85 -6.91
C PHE A 251 -20.90 -3.76 -5.47
N GLU A 252 -21.42 -4.56 -4.54
CA GLU A 252 -21.01 -4.54 -3.12
C GLU A 252 -19.52 -4.84 -2.97
N ARG A 253 -19.03 -5.88 -3.67
CA ARG A 253 -17.61 -6.23 -3.63
C ARG A 253 -16.76 -5.17 -4.30
N ILE A 254 -17.19 -4.61 -5.43
CA ILE A 254 -16.45 -3.54 -6.11
C ILE A 254 -16.36 -2.30 -5.23
N TYR A 255 -17.49 -1.81 -4.72
CA TYR A 255 -17.57 -0.65 -3.84
C TYR A 255 -16.71 -0.83 -2.57
N THR A 256 -16.79 -2.00 -1.93
CA THR A 256 -15.95 -2.34 -0.78
C THR A 256 -14.46 -2.30 -1.14
N LYS A 257 -14.07 -2.75 -2.34
CA LYS A 257 -12.67 -2.70 -2.78
C LYS A 257 -12.21 -1.30 -3.17
N CYS A 258 -13.09 -0.45 -3.69
CA CYS A 258 -12.80 0.97 -3.90
C CYS A 258 -12.53 1.67 -2.56
N ASN A 259 -13.44 1.55 -1.59
CA ASN A 259 -13.26 2.16 -0.27
C ASN A 259 -12.01 1.61 0.46
N LYS A 260 -11.72 0.31 0.37
CA LYS A 260 -10.46 -0.23 0.92
C LYS A 260 -9.21 0.31 0.20
N LEU A 261 -9.30 0.64 -1.08
CA LEU A 261 -8.21 1.29 -1.82
C LEU A 261 -8.04 2.75 -1.36
N PHE A 262 -9.15 3.46 -1.16
CA PHE A 262 -9.16 4.85 -0.71
C PHE A 262 -8.46 5.05 0.64
N THR A 263 -8.64 4.12 1.58
CA THR A 263 -7.92 4.19 2.88
C THR A 263 -6.40 4.04 2.75
N LYS A 264 -5.88 3.69 1.57
CA LYS A 264 -4.44 3.53 1.30
C LYS A 264 -3.83 4.67 0.52
N LEU A 265 -4.62 5.67 0.12
CA LEU A 265 -4.11 6.85 -0.57
C LEU A 265 -3.25 7.71 0.38
N PRO A 266 -2.08 8.21 -0.08
CA PRO A 266 -1.35 9.29 0.59
C PRO A 266 -2.23 10.53 0.82
N LEU A 267 -1.95 11.29 1.87
CA LEU A 267 -2.70 12.50 2.22
C LEU A 267 -2.09 13.77 1.64
N CYS A 268 -0.78 13.79 1.41
CA CYS A 268 -0.09 14.95 0.85
C CYS A 268 1.12 14.54 0.02
N ALA A 269 1.62 15.49 -0.78
CA ALA A 269 2.85 15.34 -1.53
C ALA A 269 3.76 16.57 -1.34
N VAL A 270 5.06 16.38 -1.51
CA VAL A 270 6.02 17.49 -1.61
C VAL A 270 6.68 17.43 -2.97
N VAL A 271 6.45 18.47 -3.78
CA VAL A 271 7.04 18.58 -5.11
C VAL A 271 8.42 19.25 -5.00
N SER A 272 9.47 18.49 -5.31
CA SER A 272 10.89 18.93 -5.30
C SER A 272 11.28 19.68 -4.03
N ASP A 273 10.87 19.15 -2.86
CA ASP A 273 11.12 19.73 -1.52
C ASP A 273 10.67 21.19 -1.35
N THR A 274 9.81 21.69 -2.24
CA THR A 274 9.50 23.12 -2.39
C THR A 274 8.03 23.42 -2.27
N TYR A 275 7.16 22.63 -2.93
CA TYR A 275 5.73 22.89 -2.92
C TYR A 275 4.99 21.77 -2.20
N LEU A 276 4.28 22.13 -1.14
CA LEU A 276 3.44 21.20 -0.42
C LEU A 276 2.09 21.07 -1.14
N CYS A 277 1.59 19.85 -1.30
CA CYS A 277 0.37 19.58 -2.03
C CYS A 277 -0.58 18.73 -1.20
N MET A 278 -1.85 19.11 -1.10
CA MET A 278 -2.92 18.32 -0.47
C MET A 278 -4.26 18.60 -1.12
N HIS A 279 -5.33 17.96 -0.66
CA HIS A 279 -6.68 18.20 -1.16
C HIS A 279 -7.30 19.47 -0.54
N GLY A 280 -7.45 19.42 0.78
CA GLY A 280 -7.94 20.46 1.67
C GLY A 280 -6.96 21.62 1.78
N GLY A 281 -6.44 21.86 2.97
CA GLY A 281 -5.52 22.98 3.18
C GLY A 281 -4.50 22.69 4.27
N LEU A 282 -3.90 23.78 4.76
CA LEU A 282 -2.97 23.67 5.88
C LEU A 282 -3.73 23.25 7.15
N PRO A 283 -3.23 22.25 7.89
CA PRO A 283 -3.84 21.89 9.16
C PRO A 283 -3.59 22.95 10.22
N ARG A 284 -4.33 22.87 11.32
CA ARG A 284 -4.07 23.68 12.52
C ARG A 284 -2.61 23.58 13.00
N PRO A 285 -2.08 24.60 13.71
CA PRO A 285 -0.66 24.69 14.04
C PRO A 285 -0.10 23.50 14.82
N GLU A 286 -0.93 22.85 15.63
CA GLU A 286 -0.59 21.65 16.39
C GLU A 286 -0.21 20.47 15.48
N GLY A 287 -0.76 20.42 14.26
CA GLY A 287 -0.51 19.38 13.27
C GLY A 287 0.68 19.64 12.34
N TRP A 288 1.30 20.83 12.40
CA TRP A 288 2.35 21.24 11.46
C TRP A 288 3.62 20.40 11.54
N ASP A 289 4.13 20.17 12.74
CA ASP A 289 5.32 19.34 12.93
C ASP A 289 5.03 17.87 12.63
N PHE A 290 3.83 17.39 12.96
CA PHE A 290 3.40 16.04 12.63
C PHE A 290 3.35 15.85 11.11
N LEU A 291 2.72 16.76 10.36
CA LEU A 291 2.68 16.76 8.90
C LEU A 291 4.10 16.79 8.28
N MET A 292 5.00 17.55 8.87
CA MET A 292 6.34 17.75 8.32
C MET A 292 7.39 16.74 8.82
N GLY A 293 7.08 15.98 9.87
CA GLY A 293 7.96 15.00 10.49
C GLY A 293 8.02 13.66 9.78
N ASP A 294 8.94 12.80 10.22
CA ASP A 294 9.16 11.46 9.66
C ASP A 294 8.12 10.44 10.12
N GLU A 295 7.43 10.71 11.23
CA GLU A 295 6.38 9.86 11.83
C GLU A 295 4.99 10.06 11.20
N PHE A 296 4.89 10.84 10.12
CA PHE A 296 3.62 11.09 9.44
C PHE A 296 3.13 9.84 8.68
N GLU A 297 2.24 9.09 9.33
CA GLU A 297 1.64 7.86 8.80
C GLU A 297 0.19 8.07 8.31
N LYS A 298 -0.30 7.10 7.54
CA LYS A 298 -1.67 7.12 7.02
C LYS A 298 -2.65 6.77 8.12
N PRO A 299 -3.88 7.31 8.09
CA PRO A 299 -4.94 6.86 8.99
C PRO A 299 -5.23 5.38 8.76
N GLN A 300 -5.47 4.64 9.84
CA GLN A 300 -5.78 3.22 9.82
C GLN A 300 -7.16 2.94 9.23
N ASN A 301 -8.10 3.87 9.41
CA ASN A 301 -9.48 3.84 8.95
C ASN A 301 -10.04 5.26 8.81
N ASP A 302 -11.30 5.37 8.41
CA ASP A 302 -11.95 6.68 8.20
C ASP A 302 -12.30 7.37 9.53
N GLU A 303 -12.59 6.61 10.60
CA GLU A 303 -12.86 7.16 11.94
C GLU A 303 -11.66 7.95 12.51
N GLU A 304 -10.44 7.57 12.14
CA GLU A 304 -9.23 8.30 12.51
C GLU A 304 -9.14 9.66 11.80
N ILE A 305 -9.75 9.83 10.62
CA ILE A 305 -9.80 11.14 9.96
C ILE A 305 -10.64 12.11 10.79
N ASP A 306 -11.77 11.67 11.31
CA ASP A 306 -12.69 12.52 12.09
C ASP A 306 -12.11 12.88 13.46
N SER A 307 -11.38 11.95 14.08
CA SER A 307 -10.79 12.14 15.41
C SER A 307 -9.40 12.81 15.39
N ASN A 308 -8.64 12.68 14.30
CA ASN A 308 -7.38 13.40 14.10
C ASN A 308 -7.58 14.63 13.23
N TYR A 309 -7.62 15.76 13.91
CA TYR A 309 -7.73 17.09 13.33
C TYR A 309 -6.74 17.42 12.20
N THR A 310 -5.52 16.89 12.22
CA THR A 310 -4.58 17.11 11.10
C THR A 310 -5.08 16.43 9.83
N PHE A 311 -5.56 15.19 9.93
CA PHE A 311 -6.08 14.45 8.78
C PHE A 311 -7.38 15.08 8.26
N CYS A 312 -8.28 15.49 9.16
CA CYS A 312 -9.48 16.24 8.80
C CYS A 312 -9.11 17.51 8.02
N ASP A 313 -8.19 18.33 8.55
CA ASP A 313 -7.85 19.62 7.94
C ASP A 313 -7.16 19.46 6.57
N LEU A 314 -6.30 18.45 6.41
CA LEU A 314 -5.66 18.12 5.12
C LEU A 314 -6.66 17.79 4.01
N LEU A 315 -7.88 17.35 4.36
CA LEU A 315 -8.94 17.00 3.42
C LEU A 315 -10.02 18.08 3.28
N TRP A 316 -10.23 18.91 4.30
CA TRP A 316 -11.41 19.79 4.39
C TRP A 316 -11.12 21.26 4.66
N ALA A 317 -9.88 21.64 5.01
CA ALA A 317 -9.58 23.05 5.30
C ALA A 317 -9.63 23.90 4.02
N ASP A 318 -10.15 25.12 4.16
CA ASP A 318 -10.27 26.08 3.06
C ASP A 318 -9.51 27.39 3.36
N PRO A 319 -8.83 27.99 2.37
CA PRO A 319 -8.33 29.34 2.49
C PRO A 319 -9.48 30.36 2.45
N THR A 320 -9.25 31.54 3.00
CA THR A 320 -10.20 32.66 2.94
C THR A 320 -9.66 33.78 2.06
N ASN A 321 -10.56 34.45 1.33
CA ASN A 321 -10.19 35.55 0.41
C ASN A 321 -9.82 36.86 1.12
N ASN A 322 -10.02 36.95 2.45
CA ASN A 322 -9.83 38.20 3.18
C ASN A 322 -8.44 38.26 3.81
N SER A 323 -7.57 39.11 3.26
CA SER A 323 -6.29 39.48 3.86
C SER A 323 -6.42 40.27 5.18
N ARG A 324 -7.64 40.61 5.60
CA ARG A 324 -7.91 41.25 6.88
C ARG A 324 -9.20 40.72 7.50
N GLN A 325 -9.04 40.21 8.72
CA GLN A 325 -10.06 40.06 9.76
C GLN A 325 -11.19 39.09 9.38
N LEU A 326 -11.16 37.91 10.00
CA LEU A 326 -12.33 37.05 10.10
C LEU A 326 -13.20 37.65 11.20
N PRO A 327 -14.41 38.14 10.91
CA PRO A 327 -15.31 38.57 11.98
C PRO A 327 -15.64 37.33 12.82
N LEU A 328 -15.35 37.41 14.12
CA LEU A 328 -15.91 36.50 15.11
C LEU A 328 -17.36 36.88 15.33
N PHE A 329 -18.22 35.87 15.50
CA PHE A 329 -19.66 35.99 15.66
C PHE A 329 -20.07 37.20 16.50
N GLU A 330 -21.03 37.99 15.99
CA GLU A 330 -21.90 38.77 16.86
C GLU A 330 -22.73 37.77 17.70
N GLU A 331 -22.74 37.96 19.02
CA GLU A 331 -23.48 37.18 20.04
C GLU A 331 -22.73 36.04 20.78
N CYS A 332 -21.54 36.33 21.32
CA CYS A 332 -21.17 35.81 22.64
C CYS A 332 -20.92 36.99 23.58
N GLU A 333 -21.74 37.13 24.62
CA GLU A 333 -21.54 38.09 25.70
C GLU A 333 -20.14 37.88 26.32
N PRO A 334 -19.32 38.94 26.46
CA PRO A 334 -17.97 38.83 26.98
C PRO A 334 -18.03 38.84 28.52
N ASP A 335 -17.99 37.67 29.13
CA ASP A 335 -17.49 37.56 30.50
C ASP A 335 -16.03 37.12 30.43
N ASP A 336 -15.16 37.77 31.20
CA ASP A 336 -13.74 37.47 31.43
C ASP A 336 -12.69 37.54 30.29
N GLY A 337 -12.52 38.72 29.68
CA GLY A 337 -11.16 39.24 29.42
C GLY A 337 -10.35 38.64 28.26
N PHE A 338 -10.99 37.92 27.33
CA PHE A 338 -10.39 37.55 26.05
C PHE A 338 -10.83 38.52 24.94
N LEU A 339 -9.97 39.48 24.60
CA LEU A 339 -10.08 40.22 23.34
C LEU A 339 -9.67 39.30 22.18
N GLU A 340 -10.50 38.31 21.85
CA GLU A 340 -10.36 37.52 20.64
C GLU A 340 -11.00 38.30 19.48
N GLU A 341 -10.27 39.27 18.93
CA GLU A 341 -10.70 40.04 17.76
C GLU A 341 -9.97 39.58 16.48
N TYR A 342 -9.04 38.61 16.55
CA TYR A 342 -8.11 38.33 15.43
C TYR A 342 -7.58 36.89 15.35
N ALA A 343 -8.43 35.88 15.14
CA ALA A 343 -7.94 34.52 14.87
C ALA A 343 -7.43 34.37 13.41
N ASN A 344 -6.27 33.72 13.22
CA ASN A 344 -5.70 33.44 11.90
C ASN A 344 -6.45 32.34 11.12
N TYR A 345 -7.24 31.53 11.85
CA TYR A 345 -8.15 30.53 11.33
C TYR A 345 -9.40 30.47 12.21
N ARG A 346 -10.50 29.92 11.69
CA ARG A 346 -11.76 29.68 12.41
C ARG A 346 -12.38 28.36 11.96
N PHE A 347 -13.45 27.91 12.62
CA PHE A 347 -14.23 26.76 12.14
C PHE A 347 -14.78 27.00 10.73
N ASN A 348 -14.74 25.99 9.86
CA ASN A 348 -15.26 26.11 8.50
C ASN A 348 -16.77 25.84 8.46
N GLU A 349 -17.56 26.90 8.56
CA GLU A 349 -19.03 26.82 8.49
C GLU A 349 -19.53 26.30 7.14
N ASP A 350 -18.84 26.62 6.04
CA ASP A 350 -19.24 26.18 4.70
C ASP A 350 -19.11 24.65 4.53
N ARG A 351 -18.26 24.01 5.34
CA ARG A 351 -18.04 22.56 5.35
C ARG A 351 -18.63 21.86 6.56
N GLU A 352 -19.06 22.61 7.57
CA GLU A 352 -19.50 22.12 8.88
C GLU A 352 -18.45 21.20 9.57
N THR A 353 -17.17 21.35 9.24
CA THR A 353 -16.04 20.59 9.81
C THR A 353 -14.73 21.30 9.49
N SER A 354 -13.61 20.96 10.13
CA SER A 354 -12.30 21.56 9.82
C SER A 354 -12.27 23.08 10.02
N ILE A 355 -11.30 23.76 9.38
CA ILE A 355 -11.00 25.18 9.55
C ILE A 355 -10.98 25.96 8.23
N GLN A 356 -11.31 27.24 8.33
CA GLN A 356 -11.01 28.26 7.34
C GLN A 356 -9.79 29.05 7.81
N PHE A 357 -8.79 29.28 6.95
CA PHE A 357 -7.57 30.00 7.32
C PHE A 357 -7.25 31.18 6.38
N ASN A 358 -6.57 32.20 6.88
CA ASN A 358 -6.20 33.38 6.11
C ASN A 358 -4.73 33.40 5.69
N ASP A 359 -4.33 34.44 4.94
CA ASP A 359 -2.96 34.59 4.45
C ASP A 359 -1.91 34.69 5.57
N ARG A 360 -2.28 35.24 6.74
CA ARG A 360 -1.36 35.32 7.90
C ARG A 360 -1.09 33.92 8.47
N PHE A 361 -2.11 33.07 8.56
CA PHE A 361 -1.95 31.67 8.96
C PHE A 361 -0.96 30.93 8.06
N ALA A 362 -1.14 31.06 6.74
CA ALA A 362 -0.24 30.45 5.77
C ALA A 362 1.20 30.99 5.92
N GLN A 363 1.34 32.30 6.15
CA GLN A 363 2.64 32.93 6.35
C GLN A 363 3.36 32.42 7.61
N GLU A 364 2.64 32.17 8.69
CA GLU A 364 3.20 31.54 9.90
C GLU A 364 3.71 30.12 9.62
N PHE A 365 2.98 29.33 8.83
CA PHE A 365 3.44 28.01 8.39
C PHE A 365 4.75 28.11 7.57
N PHE A 366 4.83 29.01 6.58
CA PHE A 366 6.04 29.17 5.78
C PHE A 366 7.23 29.72 6.57
N ASN A 367 6.99 30.56 7.57
CA ASN A 367 8.03 31.02 8.49
C ASN A 367 8.61 29.87 9.32
N ARG A 368 7.76 28.89 9.70
CA ARG A 368 8.21 27.67 10.39
C ARG A 368 8.98 26.72 9.47
N PHE A 369 8.53 26.58 8.22
CA PHE A 369 9.14 25.69 7.23
C PHE A 369 9.64 26.45 6.00
N PRO A 370 10.79 27.15 6.10
CA PRO A 370 11.26 28.08 5.07
C PRO A 370 11.62 27.44 3.72
N ASN A 371 11.75 26.10 3.67
CA ASN A 371 11.97 25.37 2.42
C ASN A 371 10.69 25.29 1.57
N ILE A 372 9.51 25.37 2.20
CA ILE A 372 8.23 25.34 1.49
C ILE A 372 7.89 26.75 1.02
N ARG A 373 7.74 26.91 -0.30
CA ARG A 373 7.49 28.20 -0.95
C ARG A 373 6.03 28.46 -1.29
N GLY A 374 5.20 27.42 -1.21
CA GLY A 374 3.78 27.52 -1.45
C GLY A 374 3.06 26.19 -1.29
N VAL A 375 1.74 26.27 -1.27
CA VAL A 375 0.81 25.15 -1.20
C VAL A 375 -0.02 25.08 -2.47
N PHE A 376 -0.12 23.88 -3.05
CA PHE A 376 -1.04 23.58 -4.14
C PHE A 376 -2.15 22.67 -3.63
N ARG A 377 -3.40 23.11 -3.77
CA ARG A 377 -4.57 22.45 -3.20
C ARG A 377 -5.73 22.33 -4.20
N ALA A 378 -6.81 21.64 -3.83
CA ALA A 378 -7.99 21.42 -4.69
C ALA A 378 -9.33 21.76 -3.96
N HIS A 379 -10.37 20.90 -3.97
CA HIS A 379 -11.60 20.96 -3.13
C HIS A 379 -12.59 22.13 -3.35
N GLU A 380 -12.12 23.29 -3.83
CA GLU A 380 -12.95 24.45 -4.12
C GLU A 380 -13.00 24.71 -5.62
N GLN A 381 -14.22 24.86 -6.13
CA GLN A 381 -14.44 25.22 -7.52
C GLN A 381 -14.11 26.71 -7.74
N TYR A 382 -13.45 26.99 -8.86
CA TYR A 382 -13.20 28.35 -9.34
C TYR A 382 -13.69 28.45 -10.79
N PRO A 383 -14.36 29.55 -11.20
CA PRO A 383 -14.86 29.69 -12.58
C PRO A 383 -13.80 29.54 -13.69
N GLN A 384 -12.55 29.91 -13.40
CA GLN A 384 -11.41 29.75 -14.31
C GLN A 384 -10.71 28.38 -14.19
N GLY A 385 -11.19 27.51 -13.29
CA GLY A 385 -10.60 26.22 -12.95
C GLY A 385 -9.38 26.30 -12.02
N HIS A 386 -9.00 27.50 -11.58
CA HIS A 386 -7.95 27.71 -10.59
C HIS A 386 -8.11 29.08 -9.92
N GLY A 387 -7.48 29.24 -8.75
CA GLY A 387 -7.42 30.48 -7.97
C GLY A 387 -6.12 30.56 -7.18
N MET A 388 -5.75 31.77 -6.76
CA MET A 388 -4.64 31.98 -5.83
C MET A 388 -5.06 33.00 -4.78
N ASN A 389 -4.55 32.83 -3.56
CA ASN A 389 -4.67 33.86 -2.54
C ASN A 389 -3.89 35.14 -2.91
N GLU A 390 -4.10 36.23 -2.16
CA GLU A 390 -3.46 37.52 -2.44
C GLU A 390 -1.92 37.42 -2.41
N ALA A 391 -1.38 36.70 -1.42
CA ALA A 391 0.05 36.46 -1.31
C ALA A 391 0.64 35.54 -2.40
N ARG A 392 -0.20 34.89 -3.23
CA ARG A 392 0.18 33.90 -4.25
C ARG A 392 1.00 32.73 -3.72
N THR A 393 0.78 32.37 -2.46
CA THR A 393 1.42 31.25 -1.77
C THR A 393 0.50 30.05 -1.64
N ILE A 394 -0.81 30.22 -1.76
CA ILE A 394 -1.81 29.15 -1.81
C ILE A 394 -2.44 29.19 -3.20
N CYS A 395 -2.38 28.07 -3.92
CA CYS A 395 -3.02 27.92 -5.23
C CYS A 395 -4.06 26.82 -5.16
N THR A 396 -5.29 27.13 -5.56
CA THR A 396 -6.37 26.16 -5.73
C THR A 396 -6.47 25.75 -7.19
N ILE A 397 -6.54 24.45 -7.46
CA ILE A 397 -6.68 23.87 -8.79
C ILE A 397 -7.95 23.02 -8.83
N PHE A 398 -8.76 23.21 -9.85
CA PHE A 398 -10.00 22.46 -10.06
C PHE A 398 -10.04 21.93 -11.49
N SER A 399 -10.03 20.59 -11.64
CA SER A 399 -9.80 19.94 -12.94
C SER A 399 -11.07 19.39 -13.59
N SER A 400 -12.26 19.75 -13.11
CA SER A 400 -13.55 19.31 -13.66
C SER A 400 -14.35 20.47 -14.31
N PRO A 401 -14.14 20.76 -15.61
CA PRO A 401 -14.94 21.76 -16.33
C PRO A 401 -16.42 21.36 -16.41
N ARG A 402 -17.31 22.35 -16.49
CA ARG A 402 -18.77 22.17 -16.39
C ARG A 402 -19.21 21.38 -15.16
N TYR A 403 -18.59 21.69 -14.02
CA TYR A 403 -18.99 21.12 -12.75
C TYR A 403 -20.45 21.44 -12.49
N MET A 404 -21.25 20.44 -12.13
CA MET A 404 -22.69 20.58 -11.91
C MET A 404 -23.45 21.31 -13.03
N ASP A 405 -23.04 21.05 -14.28
CA ASP A 405 -23.60 21.63 -15.51
C ASP A 405 -23.42 23.15 -15.71
N GLU A 406 -22.60 23.79 -14.86
CA GLU A 406 -22.25 25.20 -14.97
C GLU A 406 -21.30 25.47 -16.16
N ALA A 407 -21.01 26.74 -16.44
CA ALA A 407 -20.19 27.17 -17.58
C ALA A 407 -18.68 27.25 -17.26
N ASP A 408 -18.26 26.65 -16.15
CA ASP A 408 -16.92 26.86 -15.61
C ASP A 408 -15.82 26.11 -16.34
N CYS A 409 -14.64 26.69 -16.31
CA CYS A 409 -13.43 26.08 -16.81
C CYS A 409 -12.87 25.05 -15.83
N GLY A 410 -12.01 24.17 -16.32
CA GLY A 410 -11.15 23.35 -15.47
C GLY A 410 -9.69 23.57 -15.85
N SER A 411 -8.79 23.52 -14.88
CA SER A 411 -7.36 23.71 -15.11
C SER A 411 -6.52 22.57 -14.52
N VAL A 412 -5.35 22.39 -15.10
CA VAL A 412 -4.25 21.56 -14.58
C VAL A 412 -3.01 22.45 -14.46
N LEU A 413 -2.33 22.39 -13.33
CA LEU A 413 -1.11 23.16 -13.09
C LEU A 413 0.11 22.40 -13.61
N ASN A 414 1.04 23.09 -14.26
CA ASN A 414 2.34 22.57 -14.66
C ASN A 414 3.44 23.29 -13.90
N VAL A 415 4.24 22.55 -13.16
CA VAL A 415 5.44 23.03 -12.48
C VAL A 415 6.65 22.68 -13.33
N SER A 416 7.41 23.68 -13.76
CA SER A 416 8.61 23.49 -14.57
C SER A 416 9.75 22.81 -13.80
N ALA A 417 10.64 22.12 -14.52
CA ALA A 417 11.81 21.43 -13.95
C ALA A 417 12.74 22.33 -13.12
N ASP A 418 12.81 23.63 -13.44
CA ASP A 418 13.61 24.62 -12.71
C ASP A 418 12.87 25.27 -11.54
N LEU A 419 11.61 24.90 -11.29
CA LEU A 419 10.72 25.45 -10.26
C LEU A 419 10.50 26.97 -10.36
N LYS A 420 10.85 27.60 -11.49
CA LYS A 420 10.71 29.05 -11.69
C LYS A 420 9.40 29.44 -12.34
N ARG A 421 8.73 28.49 -13.01
CA ARG A 421 7.52 28.75 -13.79
C ARG A 421 6.43 27.78 -13.37
N ILE A 422 5.27 28.36 -13.08
CA ILE A 422 4.00 27.64 -12.98
C ILE A 422 3.10 28.10 -14.13
N HIS A 423 2.44 27.16 -14.79
CA HIS A 423 1.57 27.44 -15.93
C HIS A 423 0.30 26.60 -15.85
N PHE A 424 -0.86 27.17 -16.15
CA PHE A 424 -2.13 26.45 -16.16
C PHE A 424 -2.51 26.02 -17.58
N VAL A 425 -2.81 24.74 -17.75
CA VAL A 425 -3.50 24.23 -18.93
C VAL A 425 -4.99 24.24 -18.63
N THR A 426 -5.71 25.20 -19.19
CA THR A 426 -7.14 25.41 -18.94
C THR A 426 -7.98 24.90 -20.09
N LEU A 427 -8.95 24.03 -19.80
CA LEU A 427 -10.01 23.64 -20.71
C LEU A 427 -11.23 24.54 -20.49
N LYS A 428 -11.63 25.23 -21.55
CA LYS A 428 -12.86 26.03 -21.59
C LYS A 428 -13.97 25.22 -22.26
N PRO A 429 -15.12 24.99 -21.60
CA PRO A 429 -16.27 24.42 -22.26
C PRO A 429 -16.71 25.29 -23.44
N LYS A 430 -17.18 24.67 -24.52
CA LYS A 430 -17.89 25.42 -25.57
C LYS A 430 -19.28 25.71 -25.03
N VAL A 431 -19.63 27.00 -24.98
CA VAL A 431 -20.97 27.52 -24.65
C VAL A 431 -21.98 27.07 -25.70
#